data_AF-A0A1Q3U121-F1
#
_entry.id   AF-A0A1Q3U121-F1
#
_cell.length_a   1.000
_cell.length_b   1.000
_cell.length_c   1.000
_cell.angle_alpha   90.00
_cell.angle_beta   90.00
_cell.angle_gamma   90.00
#
_symmetry.space_group_name_H-M   'P 1'
#
loop_
_entity.id
_entity.type
_entity.pdbx_description
1 polymer ?
#
loop_
_entity_poly.entity_id
_entity_poly.type
_entity_poly.pdbx_seq_one_letter_code
_entity_poly.pdbx_strand_id
1 'polypeptide(L)' 'MHNIKITFEDWGQDFLEFICSENGEILDVQPFQHWVWKRFTVNNIDEVQVGGFAILHEEGEFLQLRYPIEKIERIEIL' A
#
# COMPACT_ATOMS: atom_id res chain seq x y z
N MET A 1 11.12 -3.04 -14.27
CA MET A 1 10.88 -2.38 -12.97
C MET A 1 9.84 -3.24 -12.27
N HIS A 2 10.09 -3.64 -11.04
CA HIS A 2 9.13 -4.49 -10.31
C HIS A 2 8.19 -3.60 -9.53
N ASN A 3 6.96 -4.03 -9.34
CA ASN A 3 6.02 -3.38 -8.45
C ASN A 3 5.84 -4.25 -7.21
N ILE A 4 5.41 -3.62 -6.12
CA ILE A 4 5.16 -4.28 -4.85
C ILE A 4 3.64 -4.30 -4.65
N LYS A 5 3.06 -5.50 -4.55
CA LYS A 5 1.69 -5.67 -4.11
C LYS A 5 1.69 -5.91 -2.60
N ILE A 6 0.99 -5.06 -1.86
CA ILE A 6 0.75 -5.17 -0.43
C ILE A 6 -0.71 -5.56 -0.24
N THR A 7 -0.97 -6.72 0.35
CA THR A 7 -2.32 -7.16 0.74
C THR A 7 -2.48 -6.94 2.23
N PHE A 8 -3.57 -6.31 2.63
CA PHE A 8 -3.93 -6.03 4.03
C PHE A 8 -4.96 -7.04 4.52
N GLU A 9 -4.94 -7.32 5.82
CA GLU A 9 -6.01 -8.11 6.45
C GLU A 9 -7.36 -7.43 6.26
N ASP A 10 -8.40 -8.22 6.00
CA ASP A 10 -9.77 -7.73 5.85
C ASP A 10 -10.42 -7.49 7.21
N TRP A 11 -10.52 -6.22 7.59
CA TRP A 11 -11.18 -5.74 8.80
C TRP A 11 -12.47 -4.95 8.45
N GLY A 12 -13.02 -5.15 7.25
CA GLY A 12 -14.24 -4.49 6.77
C GLY A 12 -14.02 -3.13 6.11
N GLN A 13 -12.79 -2.78 5.76
CA GLN A 13 -12.46 -1.58 4.98
C GLN A 13 -12.74 -1.75 3.48
N ASP A 14 -12.82 -0.64 2.75
CA ASP A 14 -13.16 -0.65 1.32
C ASP A 14 -12.01 -1.07 0.38
N PHE A 15 -10.80 -1.31 0.92
CA PHE A 15 -9.62 -1.71 0.15
C PHE A 15 -8.88 -2.86 0.83
N LEU A 16 -8.30 -3.75 0.02
CA LEU A 16 -7.53 -4.89 0.50
C LEU A 16 -6.12 -4.91 -0.07
N GLU A 17 -5.88 -4.25 -1.21
CA GLU A 17 -4.62 -4.38 -1.92
C GLU A 17 -4.12 -3.03 -2.40
N PHE A 18 -2.86 -2.73 -2.13
CA PHE A 18 -2.13 -1.64 -2.76
C PHE A 18 -1.11 -2.20 -3.74
N ILE A 19 -1.06 -1.62 -4.94
CA ILE A 19 0.01 -1.83 -5.91
C ILE A 19 0.88 -0.59 -5.89
N CYS A 20 2.13 -0.78 -5.51
CA CYS A 20 3.10 0.30 -5.34
C CYS A 20 4.27 0.16 -6.32
N SER A 21 4.87 1.29 -6.70
CA SER A 21 6.20 1.29 -7.31
C SER A 21 7.27 0.93 -6.28
N GLU A 22 8.50 0.67 -6.72
CA GLU A 22 9.65 0.42 -5.81
C GLU A 22 9.92 1.60 -4.86
N ASN A 23 9.51 2.83 -5.23
CA ASN A 23 9.65 4.02 -4.41
C ASN A 23 8.44 4.29 -3.49
N GLY A 24 7.48 3.36 -3.44
CA GLY A 24 6.30 3.45 -2.58
C GLY A 24 5.12 4.24 -3.16
N GLU A 25 5.20 4.78 -4.37
CA GLU A 25 4.08 5.47 -5.02
C GLU A 25 2.92 4.49 -5.23
N ILE A 26 1.71 4.84 -4.81
CA ILE A 26 0.53 3.98 -4.98
C ILE A 26 0.02 4.11 -6.43
N LEU A 27 0.18 3.05 -7.21
CA LEU A 27 -0.21 2.95 -8.61
C LEU A 27 -1.62 2.40 -8.80
N ASP A 28 -2.06 1.52 -7.90
CA ASP A 28 -3.42 0.97 -7.90
C ASP A 28 -3.87 0.53 -6.50
N VAL A 29 -5.19 0.49 -6.29
CA VAL A 29 -5.83 0.02 -5.06
C VAL A 29 -7.09 -0.76 -5.43
N GLN A 30 -7.23 -1.94 -4.84
CA GLN A 30 -8.34 -2.85 -5.07
C GLN A 30 -9.05 -3.19 -3.74
N PRO A 31 -10.37 -3.49 -3.75
CA PRO A 31 -11.27 -3.37 -4.89
C PRO A 31 -11.81 -1.93 -5.12
N PHE A 32 -11.73 -1.04 -4.12
CA PHE A 32 -12.35 0.29 -4.21
C PHE A 32 -11.42 1.43 -3.77
N GLN A 33 -11.94 2.65 -3.88
CA GLN A 33 -11.33 3.91 -3.39
C GLN A 33 -9.96 4.29 -3.97
N HIS A 34 -9.55 3.71 -5.10
CA HIS A 34 -8.31 4.04 -5.82
C HIS A 34 -7.95 5.53 -5.85
N TRP A 35 -8.90 6.39 -6.22
CA TRP A 35 -8.69 7.84 -6.29
C TRP A 35 -8.36 8.51 -4.95
N VAL A 36 -8.83 7.97 -3.83
CA VAL A 36 -8.55 8.50 -2.48
C VAL A 36 -7.10 8.23 -2.09
N TRP A 37 -6.60 7.05 -2.45
CA TRP A 37 -5.32 6.53 -1.97
C TRP A 37 -4.14 6.85 -2.90
N LYS A 38 -4.39 7.08 -4.19
CA LYS A 38 -3.36 7.41 -5.20
C LYS A 38 -2.53 8.66 -4.94
N ARG A 39 -3.04 9.58 -4.13
CA ARG A 39 -2.33 10.80 -3.74
C ARG A 39 -1.29 10.58 -2.65
N PHE A 40 -1.27 9.39 -2.03
CA PHE A 40 -0.32 9.03 -0.98
C PHE A 40 0.84 8.19 -1.54
N THR A 41 1.95 8.24 -0.82
CA THR A 41 3.11 7.35 -0.99
C THR A 41 3.28 6.50 0.26
N VAL A 42 3.56 5.21 0.11
CA VAL A 42 4.00 4.34 1.20
C VAL A 42 5.43 4.69 1.56
N ASN A 43 5.63 5.49 2.61
CA ASN A 43 6.92 6.03 2.99
C ASN A 43 7.89 4.97 3.54
N ASN A 44 7.36 3.90 4.14
CA ASN A 44 8.15 2.81 4.71
C ASN A 44 8.20 1.58 3.79
N ILE A 45 8.19 1.77 2.47
CA ILE A 45 8.09 0.67 1.49
C ILE A 45 9.20 -0.39 1.63
N ASP A 46 10.41 0.01 2.01
CA ASP A 46 11.54 -0.92 2.21
C ASP A 46 11.47 -1.67 3.56
N GLU A 47 10.61 -1.22 4.47
CA GLU A 47 10.47 -1.75 5.84
C GLU A 47 9.15 -2.50 6.04
N VAL A 48 8.26 -2.53 5.03
CA VAL A 48 7.00 -3.28 5.14
C VAL A 48 7.28 -4.76 5.34
N GLN A 49 6.50 -5.37 6.22
CA GLN A 49 6.58 -6.80 6.53
C GLN A 49 5.19 -7.32 6.87
N VAL A 50 4.98 -8.62 6.68
CA VAL A 50 3.73 -9.30 7.09
C VAL A 50 3.53 -9.14 8.60
N GLY A 51 2.30 -8.80 9.01
CA GLY A 51 1.92 -8.43 10.37
C GLY A 51 2.25 -6.97 10.75
N GLY A 52 3.03 -6.26 9.93
CA GLY A 52 3.34 -4.84 10.10
C GLY A 52 2.28 -3.91 9.51
N PHE A 53 2.60 -2.61 9.44
CA PHE A 53 1.69 -1.57 8.94
C PHE A 53 2.37 -0.69 7.88
N ALA A 54 1.59 -0.23 6.91
CA ALA A 54 2.02 0.79 5.97
C ALA A 54 1.88 2.19 6.57
N ILE A 55 2.90 3.02 6.38
CA ILE A 55 2.91 4.44 6.74
C ILE A 55 2.80 5.23 5.44
N LEU A 56 1.68 5.94 5.29
CA LEU A 56 1.40 6.80 4.16
C LEU A 56 1.92 8.20 4.42
N HIS A 57 2.34 8.88 3.36
CA HIS A 57 2.73 10.27 3.37
C HIS A 57 2.01 11.05 2.26
N GLU A 58 1.47 12.22 2.61
CA GLU A 58 0.90 13.21 1.68
C GLU A 58 1.24 14.60 2.21
N GLU A 59 1.85 15.46 1.37
CA GLU A 59 2.10 16.89 1.66
C GLU A 59 2.69 17.22 3.05
N GLY A 60 3.61 16.39 3.57
CA GLY A 60 4.27 16.61 4.86
C GLY A 60 3.56 15.98 6.06
N GLU A 61 2.39 15.38 5.84
CA GLU A 61 1.62 14.66 6.85
C GLU A 61 1.83 13.14 6.71
N PHE A 62 1.86 12.46 7.86
CA PHE A 62 2.02 11.01 7.93
C PHE A 62 0.77 10.34 8.51
N LEU A 63 0.33 9.26 7.87
CA LEU A 63 -0.81 8.45 8.31
C LEU A 63 -0.40 6.99 8.36
N GLN A 64 -0.45 6.37 9.55
CA GLN A 64 -0.32 4.92 9.65
C GLN A 64 -1.67 4.26 9.35
N LEU A 65 -1.69 3.35 8.38
CA LEU A 65 -2.83 2.46 8.17
C LEU A 65 -2.92 1.48 9.34
N ARG A 66 -4.13 1.32 9.89
CA ARG A 66 -4.38 0.43 11.04
C ARG A 66 -4.78 -0.99 10.64
N TYR A 67 -4.52 -1.35 9.38
CA TYR A 67 -4.77 -2.67 8.82
C TYR A 67 -3.43 -3.40 8.70
N PRO A 68 -3.23 -4.53 9.41
CA PRO A 68 -2.00 -5.29 9.29
C PRO A 68 -1.79 -5.79 7.86
N ILE A 69 -0.53 -5.93 7.46
CA ILE A 69 -0.18 -6.49 6.15
C ILE A 69 -0.29 -8.02 6.23
N GLU A 70 -1.18 -8.61 5.43
CA GLU A 70 -1.35 -10.06 5.30
C GLU A 70 -0.28 -10.67 4.38
N LYS A 71 0.05 -9.98 3.27
CA LYS A 71 0.92 -10.53 2.23
C LYS A 71 1.67 -9.43 1.47
N ILE A 72 2.90 -9.74 1.05
CA ILE A 72 3.71 -8.87 0.18
C ILE A 72 4.20 -9.69 -1.00
N GLU A 73 4.04 -9.17 -2.22
CA GLU A 73 4.44 -9.81 -3.47
C GLU A 73 5.22 -8.84 -4.35
N ARG A 74 6.30 -9.32 -4.98
CA ARG A 74 6.94 -8.60 -6.08
C ARG A 74 6.29 -9.06 -7.38
N ILE A 75 5.74 -8.12 -8.14
CA ILE A 75 5.02 -8.40 -9.39
C ILE A 75 5.66 -7.62 -10.54
N GLU A 76 5.57 -8.17 -11.74
CA GLU A 76 5.86 -7.44 -12.97
C GLU A 76 4.51 -7.03 -13.59
N ILE A 77 4.31 -5.73 -13.78
CA ILE A 77 3.15 -5.24 -14.54
C ILE A 77 3.67 -4.91 -15.93
N LEU A 78 3.17 -5.67 -16.92
CA LEU A 78 3.51 -5.54 -18.34
C LEU A 78 2.86 -4.29 -18.96
#